data_AF-A0A9Q0YXN6-F1
#
_entry.id   AF-A0A9Q0YXN6-F1
#
_cell.length_a   1.000
_cell.length_b   1.000
_cell.length_c   1.000
_cell.angle_alpha   90.00
_cell.angle_beta   90.00
_cell.angle_gamma   90.00
#
_symmetry.space_group_name_H-M   'P 1'
#
loop_
_entity.id
_entity.type
_entity.pdbx_description
1 polymer ?
#
loop_
_entity_poly.entity_id
_entity_poly.type
_entity_poly.pdbx_seq_one_letter_code
_entity_poly.pdbx_strand_id
1 'polypeptide(L)'
;MASFQIGMRSSALLESSCGYLLQELQMIWDEVGEDQFEREKVLVDLEQQCLEVYRRKVDNANISRARLHQELAESEAEFTHLLLSLGERSLPGRPERKSGTLKEQLDAITPALQEMRSRKEERVNQFRSVQGQIQKISAEIAGQSVYDDSITNVKVNENDLSLKKLEEYQIELQRLHNEKNDRLQLVDTYIDTIHDLSSTLGMESSMIITKVHPTLNELCGISKNISDSILDKLNSTVESLKEEKQKRLEKLHQLGKALKNLWNLMDTPYKDCHSFSNVTDLLSLSPAEVSDPGSLALNIIQQAEAEVKRLDQLKASKMKELFFKKQSELDQICKKSHMEIPSQPEMENIVNLINLGEIDHADLLMSLDEQISRAKEEASSRKAIMEKVERWILARDEERWLEEYSMDEKRYSVRRGAHKNLQRAERARVIVNKIPVLVASLVTKTESWEEERNKVFLYDGVPLLAMLEEYNLSRQEMEEEKQRHRMAFTTQEKKAPSHVVVEQENMVGSRPSTSSRRLSNKSLNGGFSNAAPFKQKAFSWSPTVGNQQHQFCKSRNILHQGGKKNARAKDVSST
;
A
#
# COMPACT_ATOMS: atom_id res chain seq x y z
N MET A 1 -5.00 39.88 -112.84
CA MET A 1 -4.00 38.80 -113.00
C MET A 1 -4.22 37.78 -111.88
N ALA A 2 -4.03 36.48 -112.19
CA ALA A 2 -4.41 35.26 -111.46
C ALA A 2 -5.92 34.91 -111.58
N SER A 3 -6.40 34.26 -112.66
CA SER A 3 -6.13 32.90 -113.18
C SER A 3 -6.70 31.79 -112.27
N PHE A 4 -8.02 31.57 -112.34
CA PHE A 4 -8.64 30.33 -111.87
C PHE A 4 -8.47 29.24 -112.94
N GLN A 5 -7.46 28.38 -112.76
CA GLN A 5 -7.33 27.12 -113.50
C GLN A 5 -8.29 26.10 -112.89
N ILE A 6 -9.42 25.86 -113.55
CA ILE A 6 -10.22 24.65 -113.36
C ILE A 6 -9.55 23.56 -114.19
N GLY A 7 -8.87 22.64 -113.50
CA GLY A 7 -8.34 21.42 -114.09
C GLY A 7 -9.47 20.56 -114.65
N MET A 8 -9.37 20.27 -115.94
CA MET A 8 -10.32 19.51 -116.74
C MET A 8 -10.51 18.06 -116.24
N ARG A 9 -11.76 17.59 -116.21
CA ARG A 9 -12.32 16.62 -117.18
C ARG A 9 -13.62 16.01 -116.64
N SER A 10 -14.74 16.21 -117.33
CA SER A 10 -15.29 15.16 -118.19
C SER A 10 -16.42 15.67 -119.10
N SER A 11 -16.42 15.19 -120.33
CA SER A 11 -17.10 15.69 -121.53
C SER A 11 -18.60 15.32 -121.64
N ALA A 12 -19.36 15.36 -120.55
CA ALA A 12 -20.77 14.92 -120.51
C ALA A 12 -21.80 16.05 -120.27
N LEU A 13 -21.39 17.33 -120.33
CA LEU A 13 -22.19 18.47 -119.84
C LEU A 13 -22.89 19.31 -120.91
N LEU A 14 -22.71 19.01 -122.20
CA LEU A 14 -23.26 19.88 -123.26
C LEU A 14 -24.80 19.87 -123.30
N GLU A 15 -25.46 18.74 -123.01
CA GLU A 15 -26.93 18.59 -122.96
C GLU A 15 -27.57 19.12 -121.65
N SER A 16 -26.77 19.57 -120.66
CA SER A 16 -27.27 20.01 -119.35
C SER A 16 -26.85 21.43 -118.97
N SER A 17 -26.28 22.18 -119.91
CA SER A 17 -25.91 23.58 -119.67
C SER A 17 -27.17 24.47 -119.70
N CYS A 18 -27.26 25.45 -118.79
CA CYS A 18 -28.39 26.39 -118.75
C CYS A 18 -28.63 27.08 -120.11
N GLY A 19 -27.56 27.37 -120.86
CA GLY A 19 -27.66 27.99 -122.18
C GLY A 19 -28.32 27.08 -123.23
N TYR A 20 -28.02 25.78 -123.21
CA TYR A 20 -28.64 24.80 -124.10
C TYR A 20 -30.14 24.60 -123.80
N LEU A 21 -30.50 24.44 -122.52
CA LEU A 21 -31.89 24.27 -122.08
C LEU A 21 -32.76 25.51 -122.36
N LEU A 22 -32.19 26.71 -122.23
CA LEU A 22 -32.87 27.96 -122.61
C LEU A 22 -33.09 28.05 -124.12
N GLN A 23 -32.15 27.56 -124.93
CA GLN A 23 -32.28 27.53 -126.39
C GLN A 23 -33.33 26.50 -126.84
N GLU A 24 -33.41 25.33 -126.21
CA GLU A 24 -34.50 24.37 -126.43
C GLU A 24 -35.86 24.95 -126.04
N LEU A 25 -35.95 25.62 -124.89
CA LEU A 25 -37.16 26.31 -124.45
C LEU A 25 -37.59 27.41 -125.44
N GLN A 26 -36.62 28.11 -126.01
CA GLN A 26 -36.86 29.14 -127.03
C GLN A 26 -37.42 28.55 -128.33
N MET A 27 -36.86 27.43 -128.81
CA MET A 27 -37.37 26.70 -129.96
C MET A 27 -38.82 26.20 -129.74
N ILE A 28 -39.11 25.65 -128.55
CA ILE A 28 -40.46 25.18 -128.20
C ILE A 28 -41.46 26.34 -128.17
N TRP A 29 -41.09 27.48 -127.59
CA TRP A 29 -41.94 28.67 -127.60
C TRP A 29 -42.21 29.21 -129.00
N ASP A 30 -41.22 29.15 -129.90
CA ASP A 30 -41.37 29.55 -131.31
C ASP A 30 -42.29 28.58 -132.09
N GLU A 31 -42.27 27.29 -131.75
CA GLU A 31 -43.16 26.26 -132.32
C GLU A 31 -44.61 26.37 -131.83
N VAL A 32 -44.81 26.64 -130.53
CA VAL A 32 -46.14 26.75 -129.89
C VAL A 32 -46.80 28.11 -130.14
N GLY A 33 -46.00 29.15 -130.41
CA GLY A 33 -46.47 30.51 -130.64
C GLY A 33 -46.78 31.28 -129.33
N GLU A 34 -45.98 31.08 -128.29
CA GLU A 34 -46.18 31.71 -126.99
C GLU A 34 -46.00 33.24 -127.02
N ASP A 35 -46.82 33.95 -126.25
CA ASP A 35 -46.80 35.42 -126.19
C ASP A 35 -45.54 35.93 -125.49
N GLN A 36 -45.01 37.07 -125.95
CA GLN A 36 -43.78 37.66 -125.43
C GLN A 36 -43.86 37.93 -123.92
N PHE A 37 -45.03 38.32 -123.39
CA PHE A 37 -45.21 38.57 -121.96
C PHE A 37 -45.09 37.28 -121.12
N GLU A 38 -45.66 36.16 -121.57
CA GLU A 38 -45.55 34.88 -120.86
C GLU A 38 -44.14 34.28 -120.98
N ARG A 39 -43.45 34.48 -122.11
CA ARG A 39 -42.02 34.13 -122.27
C ARG A 39 -41.14 34.91 -121.29
N GLU A 40 -41.32 36.23 -121.19
CA GLU A 40 -40.60 37.08 -120.24
C GLU A 40 -40.88 36.69 -118.79
N LYS A 41 -42.14 36.37 -118.46
CA LYS A 41 -42.53 35.92 -117.12
C LYS A 41 -41.85 34.60 -116.72
N VAL A 42 -41.81 33.60 -117.62
CA VAL A 42 -41.11 32.33 -117.35
C VAL A 42 -39.60 32.54 -117.22
N LEU A 43 -39.00 33.44 -118.03
CA LEU A 43 -37.57 33.78 -117.88
C LEU A 43 -37.27 34.48 -116.56
N VAL A 44 -38.12 35.42 -116.12
CA VAL A 44 -37.98 36.10 -114.81
C VAL A 44 -38.16 35.10 -113.66
N ASP A 45 -39.12 34.18 -113.76
CA ASP A 45 -39.32 33.13 -112.75
C ASP A 45 -38.11 32.18 -112.67
N LEU A 46 -37.51 31.81 -113.80
CA LEU A 46 -36.28 31.02 -113.84
C LEU A 46 -35.10 31.78 -113.22
N GLU A 47 -34.92 33.06 -113.56
CA GLU A 47 -33.88 33.91 -112.97
C GLU A 47 -34.06 34.03 -111.45
N GLN A 48 -35.30 34.23 -110.99
CA GLN A 48 -35.63 34.32 -109.58
C GLN A 48 -35.35 33.00 -108.84
N GLN A 49 -35.68 31.85 -109.44
CA GLN A 49 -35.37 30.53 -108.87
C GLN A 49 -33.85 30.27 -108.82
N CYS A 50 -33.10 30.64 -109.86
CA CYS A 50 -31.65 30.54 -109.87
C CYS A 50 -31.00 31.43 -108.81
N LEU A 51 -31.45 32.69 -108.68
CA LEU A 51 -31.00 33.63 -107.65
C LEU A 51 -31.26 33.09 -106.24
N GLU A 52 -32.42 32.49 -106.01
CA GLU A 52 -32.77 31.90 -104.72
C GLU A 52 -31.87 30.69 -104.38
N VAL A 53 -31.53 29.84 -105.36
CA VAL A 53 -30.54 28.76 -105.16
C VAL A 53 -29.16 29.33 -104.83
N TYR A 54 -28.72 30.38 -105.54
CA TYR A 54 -27.44 31.04 -105.24
C TYR A 54 -27.44 31.67 -103.85
N ARG A 55 -28.49 32.39 -103.45
CA ARG A 55 -28.65 32.94 -102.09
C ARG A 55 -28.54 31.84 -101.05
N ARG A 56 -29.31 30.76 -101.17
CA ARG A 56 -29.22 29.62 -100.22
C ARG A 56 -27.81 29.03 -100.15
N LYS A 57 -27.10 28.89 -101.28
CA LYS A 57 -25.71 28.38 -101.28
C LYS A 57 -24.75 29.33 -100.58
N VAL A 58 -24.89 30.64 -100.81
CA VAL A 58 -24.12 31.69 -100.13
C VAL A 58 -24.44 31.73 -98.64
N ASP A 59 -25.71 31.67 -98.26
CA ASP A 59 -26.15 31.66 -96.87
C ASP A 59 -25.63 30.43 -96.14
N ASN A 60 -25.71 29.24 -96.75
CA ASN A 60 -25.14 28.02 -96.19
C ASN A 60 -23.61 28.10 -96.02
N ALA A 61 -22.90 28.71 -96.99
CA ALA A 61 -21.47 28.94 -96.89
C ALA A 61 -21.14 29.97 -95.79
N ASN A 62 -21.94 31.02 -95.63
CA ASN A 62 -21.81 32.02 -94.57
C ASN A 62 -22.05 31.41 -93.19
N ILE A 63 -23.08 30.57 -93.03
CA ILE A 63 -23.36 29.83 -91.78
C ILE A 63 -22.18 28.90 -91.46
N SER A 64 -21.68 28.16 -92.46
CA SER A 64 -20.52 27.28 -92.29
C SER A 64 -19.27 28.06 -91.88
N ARG A 65 -19.04 29.23 -92.48
CA ARG A 65 -17.92 30.13 -92.12
C ARG A 65 -18.07 30.67 -90.69
N ALA A 66 -19.25 31.13 -90.30
CA ALA A 66 -19.52 31.62 -88.96
C ALA A 66 -19.31 30.53 -87.91
N ARG A 67 -19.78 29.30 -88.19
CA ARG A 67 -19.57 28.14 -87.35
C ARG A 67 -18.08 27.82 -87.15
N LEU A 68 -17.29 27.81 -88.22
CA LEU A 68 -15.83 27.58 -88.13
C LEU A 68 -15.13 28.67 -87.31
N HIS A 69 -15.53 29.94 -87.45
CA HIS A 69 -15.00 31.02 -86.61
C HIS A 69 -15.34 30.84 -85.13
N GLN A 70 -16.58 30.44 -84.84
CA GLN A 70 -17.02 30.18 -83.47
C GLN A 70 -16.25 29.01 -82.85
N GLU A 71 -16.15 27.88 -83.54
CA GLU A 71 -15.43 26.69 -83.08
C GLU A 71 -13.93 26.98 -82.85
N LEU A 72 -13.33 27.80 -83.72
CA LEU A 72 -11.96 28.26 -83.54
C LEU A 72 -11.80 29.14 -82.30
N ALA A 73 -12.72 30.09 -82.09
CA ALA A 73 -12.69 30.97 -80.91
C ALA A 73 -12.91 30.18 -79.60
N GLU A 74 -13.83 29.21 -79.60
CA GLU A 74 -14.09 28.31 -78.46
C GLU A 74 -12.86 27.43 -78.17
N SER A 75 -12.24 26.86 -79.21
CA SER A 75 -11.02 26.05 -79.08
C SER A 75 -9.83 26.86 -78.55
N GLU A 76 -9.65 28.09 -79.02
CA GLU A 76 -8.62 29.01 -78.52
C GLU A 76 -8.90 29.44 -77.07
N ALA A 77 -10.15 29.74 -76.73
CA ALA A 77 -10.55 30.08 -75.37
C ALA A 77 -10.30 28.92 -74.41
N GLU A 78 -10.72 27.70 -74.75
CA GLU A 78 -10.46 26.50 -73.96
C GLU A 78 -8.95 26.28 -73.77
N PHE A 79 -8.16 26.44 -74.84
CA PHE A 79 -6.72 26.29 -74.77
C PHE A 79 -6.08 27.29 -73.78
N THR A 80 -6.48 28.57 -73.85
CA THR A 80 -6.00 29.59 -72.91
C THR A 80 -6.43 29.31 -71.48
N HIS A 81 -7.65 28.81 -71.28
CA HIS A 81 -8.14 28.40 -69.97
C HIS A 81 -7.31 27.25 -69.40
N LEU A 82 -7.02 26.22 -70.20
CA LEU A 82 -6.18 25.09 -69.77
C LEU A 82 -4.76 25.52 -69.40
N LEU A 83 -4.15 26.43 -70.17
CA LEU A 83 -2.84 27.01 -69.83
C LEU A 83 -2.87 27.74 -68.48
N LEU A 84 -3.90 28.57 -68.25
CA LEU A 84 -4.06 29.28 -66.98
C LEU A 84 -4.28 28.32 -65.82
N SER A 85 -5.16 27.33 -65.95
CA SER A 85 -5.41 26.32 -64.91
C SER A 85 -4.16 25.51 -64.57
N LEU A 86 -3.34 25.16 -65.55
CA LEU A 86 -2.08 24.43 -65.33
C LEU A 86 -0.91 25.33 -64.91
N GLY A 87 -1.07 26.66 -64.95
CA GLY A 87 -0.01 27.62 -64.69
C GLY A 87 1.10 27.63 -65.74
N GLU A 88 0.81 27.17 -66.96
CA GLU A 88 1.77 27.10 -68.06
C GLU A 88 1.65 28.34 -68.96
N ARG A 89 2.78 28.90 -69.41
CA ARG A 89 2.78 30.07 -70.31
C ARG A 89 2.51 29.72 -71.77
N SER A 90 2.93 28.53 -72.21
CA SER A 90 2.84 28.09 -73.60
C SER A 90 3.12 26.60 -73.73
N LEU A 91 2.56 25.96 -74.76
CA LEU A 91 2.98 24.63 -75.18
C LEU A 91 4.23 24.68 -76.08
N PRO A 92 5.30 23.93 -75.76
CA PRO A 92 6.47 23.79 -76.63
C PRO A 92 6.09 23.18 -77.98
N GLY A 93 6.57 23.76 -79.09
CA GLY A 93 6.39 23.20 -80.45
C GLY A 93 5.16 23.70 -81.22
N ARG A 94 4.29 24.52 -80.61
CA ARG A 94 3.17 25.14 -81.31
C ARG A 94 3.63 26.37 -82.12
N PRO A 95 3.34 26.48 -83.42
CA PRO A 95 3.55 27.71 -84.17
C PRO A 95 2.57 28.80 -83.70
N GLU A 96 3.08 29.97 -83.32
CA GLU A 96 2.27 31.11 -82.85
C GLU A 96 1.42 31.77 -83.96
N ARG A 97 1.69 31.46 -85.23
CA ARG A 97 1.09 32.15 -86.37
C ARG A 97 -0.17 31.44 -86.86
N LYS A 98 -1.30 32.16 -86.84
CA LYS A 98 -2.56 31.82 -87.50
C LYS A 98 -2.41 31.89 -89.03
N SER A 99 -1.66 30.97 -89.60
CA SER A 99 -1.40 30.91 -91.04
C SER A 99 -2.23 29.78 -91.66
N GLY A 100 -2.98 30.08 -92.71
CA GLY A 100 -3.81 29.09 -93.42
C GLY A 100 -5.30 29.33 -93.30
N THR A 101 -6.08 28.42 -93.87
CA THR A 101 -7.55 28.41 -93.86
C THR A 101 -8.12 28.11 -92.47
N LEU A 102 -9.39 28.45 -92.21
CA LEU A 102 -10.04 28.17 -90.92
C LEU A 102 -10.01 26.69 -90.52
N LYS A 103 -10.12 25.79 -91.50
CA LYS A 103 -10.03 24.34 -91.27
C LYS A 103 -8.61 23.92 -90.85
N GLU A 104 -7.59 24.38 -91.57
CA GLU A 104 -6.19 24.10 -91.21
C GLU A 104 -5.83 24.65 -89.83
N GLN A 105 -6.37 25.81 -89.44
CA GLN A 105 -6.17 26.37 -88.10
C GLN A 105 -6.83 25.52 -87.00
N LEU A 106 -8.04 24.99 -87.25
CA LEU A 106 -8.70 24.06 -86.33
C LEU A 106 -7.95 22.71 -86.22
N ASP A 107 -7.54 22.15 -87.35
CA ASP A 107 -6.78 20.90 -87.39
C ASP A 107 -5.43 21.05 -86.66
N ALA A 108 -4.81 22.22 -86.72
CA ALA A 108 -3.57 22.51 -85.99
C ALA A 108 -3.77 22.68 -84.46
N ILE A 109 -4.93 23.16 -84.00
CA ILE A 109 -5.23 23.37 -82.57
C ILE A 109 -5.69 22.08 -81.89
N THR A 110 -6.41 21.22 -82.61
CA THR A 110 -6.97 19.97 -82.10
C THR A 110 -5.97 19.09 -81.33
N PRO A 111 -4.77 18.75 -81.87
CA PRO A 111 -3.80 17.92 -81.14
C PRO A 111 -3.25 18.62 -79.88
N ALA A 112 -3.04 19.95 -79.95
CA ALA A 112 -2.56 20.73 -78.81
C ALA A 112 -3.60 20.77 -77.67
N LEU A 113 -4.89 20.90 -78.00
CA LEU A 113 -5.97 20.79 -77.02
C LEU A 113 -6.03 19.40 -76.39
N GLN A 114 -5.90 18.34 -77.19
CA GLN A 114 -5.90 16.97 -76.68
C GLN A 114 -4.75 16.74 -75.70
N GLU A 115 -3.54 17.22 -76.01
CA GLU A 115 -2.39 17.14 -75.11
C GLU A 115 -2.65 17.90 -73.79
N MET A 116 -3.19 19.14 -73.86
CA MET A 116 -3.51 19.92 -72.66
C MET A 116 -4.58 19.25 -71.79
N ARG A 117 -5.60 18.65 -72.41
CA ARG A 117 -6.64 17.88 -71.70
C ARG A 117 -6.03 16.68 -70.98
N SER A 118 -5.14 15.94 -71.64
CA SER A 118 -4.42 14.82 -71.01
C SER A 118 -3.53 15.27 -69.85
N ARG A 119 -2.78 16.37 -70.00
CA ARG A 119 -1.98 16.95 -68.90
C ARG A 119 -2.86 17.39 -67.72
N LYS A 120 -4.01 18.01 -68.00
CA LYS A 120 -4.99 18.38 -66.97
C LYS A 120 -5.46 17.14 -66.21
N GLU A 121 -5.86 16.08 -66.91
CA GLU A 121 -6.32 14.85 -66.29
C GLU A 121 -5.24 14.19 -65.42
N GLU A 122 -4.02 14.08 -65.92
CA GLU A 122 -2.88 13.58 -65.14
C GLU A 122 -2.64 14.42 -63.89
N ARG A 123 -2.65 15.75 -64.03
CA ARG A 123 -2.46 16.67 -62.90
C ARG A 123 -3.57 16.53 -61.87
N VAL A 124 -4.84 16.45 -62.30
CA VAL A 124 -5.98 16.21 -61.40
C VAL A 124 -5.80 14.90 -60.63
N ASN A 125 -5.31 13.84 -61.29
CA ASN A 125 -5.02 12.56 -60.63
C ASN A 125 -3.89 12.69 -59.60
N GLN A 126 -2.83 13.46 -59.89
CA GLN A 126 -1.75 13.77 -58.95
C GLN A 126 -2.28 14.52 -57.71
N PHE A 127 -3.05 15.60 -57.91
CA PHE A 127 -3.66 16.35 -56.81
C PHE A 127 -4.60 15.48 -55.97
N ARG A 128 -5.47 14.68 -56.61
CA ARG A 128 -6.39 13.78 -55.91
C ARG A 128 -5.62 12.78 -55.04
N SER A 129 -4.52 12.22 -55.55
CA SER A 129 -3.64 11.31 -54.81
C SER A 129 -3.00 11.99 -53.59
N VAL A 130 -2.33 13.14 -53.79
CA VAL A 130 -1.61 13.84 -52.72
C VAL A 130 -2.59 14.33 -51.65
N GLN A 131 -3.68 14.98 -52.04
CA GLN A 131 -4.70 15.47 -51.10
C GLN A 131 -5.41 14.32 -50.37
N GLY A 132 -5.64 13.18 -51.03
CA GLY A 132 -6.17 11.98 -50.37
C GLY A 132 -5.22 11.42 -49.32
N GLN A 133 -3.91 11.40 -49.60
CA GLN A 133 -2.91 11.02 -48.61
C GLN A 133 -2.84 12.00 -47.44
N ILE A 134 -2.91 13.31 -47.70
CA ILE A 134 -2.97 14.35 -46.66
C ILE A 134 -4.18 14.12 -45.75
N GLN A 135 -5.37 13.90 -46.32
CA GLN A 135 -6.58 13.64 -45.54
C GLN A 135 -6.46 12.36 -44.70
N LYS A 136 -5.91 11.29 -45.28
CA LYS A 136 -5.69 10.02 -44.57
C LYS A 136 -4.75 10.20 -43.37
N ILE A 137 -3.58 10.82 -43.57
CA ILE A 137 -2.61 11.03 -42.49
C ILE A 137 -3.16 11.99 -41.44
N SER A 138 -3.86 13.06 -41.86
CA SER A 138 -4.50 13.99 -40.94
C SER A 138 -5.57 13.31 -40.08
N ALA A 139 -6.36 12.41 -40.67
CA ALA A 139 -7.35 11.60 -39.95
C ALA A 139 -6.68 10.64 -38.95
N GLU A 140 -5.58 9.97 -39.35
CA GLU A 140 -4.79 9.10 -38.46
C GLU A 140 -4.19 9.89 -37.29
N ILE A 141 -3.65 11.09 -37.54
CA ILE A 141 -3.15 12.02 -36.51
C ILE A 141 -4.28 12.47 -35.58
N ALA A 142 -5.47 12.75 -36.11
CA ALA A 142 -6.65 13.09 -35.31
C ALA A 142 -7.24 11.90 -34.53
N GLY A 143 -6.76 10.67 -34.79
CA GLY A 143 -7.26 9.45 -34.16
C GLY A 143 -8.59 8.94 -34.74
N GLN A 144 -8.96 9.38 -35.94
CA GLN A 144 -10.12 8.88 -36.68
C GLN A 144 -9.78 7.56 -37.35
N SER A 145 -10.67 6.57 -37.26
CA SER A 145 -10.42 5.23 -37.78
C SER A 145 -10.44 5.22 -39.31
N VAL A 146 -9.63 4.35 -39.90
CA VAL A 146 -9.48 4.13 -41.36
C VAL A 146 -10.79 3.70 -42.05
N TYR A 147 -11.83 3.35 -41.30
CA TYR A 147 -13.13 2.88 -41.80
C TYR A 147 -14.15 3.98 -42.10
N ASP A 148 -13.78 5.26 -41.96
CA ASP A 148 -14.69 6.35 -42.33
C ASP A 148 -14.66 6.54 -43.86
N ASP A 149 -15.67 5.97 -44.54
CA ASP A 149 -15.87 6.04 -46.01
C ASP A 149 -15.88 7.49 -46.54
N SER A 150 -16.05 8.47 -45.66
CA SER A 150 -16.01 9.90 -45.97
C SER A 150 -14.62 10.42 -46.39
N ILE A 151 -13.53 9.67 -46.16
CA ILE A 151 -12.15 10.04 -46.57
C ILE A 151 -11.93 9.91 -48.09
N THR A 152 -12.82 9.23 -48.82
CA THR A 152 -12.59 8.92 -50.25
C THR A 152 -12.96 10.04 -51.23
N ASN A 153 -13.76 11.04 -50.83
CA ASN A 153 -14.23 12.10 -51.72
C ASN A 153 -13.39 13.38 -51.63
N VAL A 154 -12.17 13.31 -52.14
CA VAL A 154 -11.27 14.47 -52.29
C VAL A 154 -11.77 15.37 -53.45
N LYS A 155 -12.31 16.53 -53.12
CA LYS A 155 -12.68 17.55 -54.12
C LYS A 155 -11.44 18.36 -54.52
N VAL A 156 -10.92 18.10 -55.71
CA VAL A 156 -9.78 18.85 -56.28
C VAL A 156 -10.27 20.19 -56.83
N ASN A 157 -9.54 21.26 -56.53
CA ASN A 157 -9.78 22.56 -57.17
C ASN A 157 -9.25 22.54 -58.60
N GLU A 158 -10.14 22.46 -59.59
CA GLU A 158 -9.74 22.42 -61.01
C GLU A 158 -9.24 23.77 -61.56
N ASN A 159 -9.44 24.86 -60.83
CA ASN A 159 -9.07 26.20 -61.30
C ASN A 159 -7.58 26.50 -61.14
N ASP A 160 -6.89 25.82 -60.21
CA ASP A 160 -5.44 25.97 -59.95
C ASP A 160 -4.79 24.59 -59.78
N LEU A 161 -4.29 24.09 -60.90
CA LEU A 161 -3.56 22.84 -61.05
C LEU A 161 -2.07 23.11 -61.33
N SER A 162 -1.57 24.27 -60.88
CA SER A 162 -0.18 24.67 -61.11
C SER A 162 0.81 23.75 -60.38
N LEU A 163 2.01 23.60 -60.96
CA LEU A 163 3.10 22.83 -60.36
C LEU A 163 3.49 23.35 -58.97
N LYS A 164 3.48 24.68 -58.79
CA LYS A 164 3.77 25.31 -57.50
C LYS A 164 2.77 24.89 -56.43
N LYS A 165 1.47 24.87 -56.76
CA LYS A 165 0.43 24.43 -55.82
C LYS A 165 0.56 22.94 -55.49
N LEU A 166 0.94 22.12 -56.47
CA LEU A 166 1.21 20.69 -56.23
C LEU A 166 2.40 20.50 -55.28
N GLU A 167 3.48 21.26 -55.48
CA GLU A 167 4.66 21.26 -54.61
C GLU A 167 4.32 21.67 -53.17
N GLU A 168 3.48 22.70 -52.99
CA GLU A 168 2.97 23.09 -51.65
C GLU A 168 2.26 21.93 -50.93
N TYR A 169 1.40 21.18 -51.64
CA TYR A 169 0.75 20.00 -51.06
C TYR A 169 1.74 18.86 -50.79
N GLN A 170 2.76 18.67 -51.64
CA GLN A 170 3.80 17.67 -51.39
C GLN A 170 4.65 18.01 -50.15
N ILE A 171 4.99 19.29 -49.96
CA ILE A 171 5.69 19.76 -48.75
C ILE A 171 4.82 19.51 -47.51
N GLU A 172 3.53 19.83 -47.58
CA GLU A 172 2.60 19.58 -46.47
C GLU A 172 2.44 18.08 -46.18
N LEU A 173 2.38 17.24 -47.21
CA LEU A 173 2.34 15.79 -47.06
C LEU A 173 3.61 15.28 -46.36
N GLN A 174 4.79 15.77 -46.74
CA GLN A 174 6.04 15.40 -46.08
C GLN A 174 6.07 15.87 -44.62
N ARG A 175 5.58 17.08 -44.34
CA ARG A 175 5.46 17.62 -42.97
C ARG A 175 4.59 16.72 -42.10
N LEU A 176 3.42 16.30 -42.61
CA LEU A 176 2.50 15.40 -41.90
C LEU A 176 3.08 14.00 -41.70
N HIS A 177 3.84 13.47 -42.67
CA HIS A 177 4.58 12.22 -42.50
C HIS A 177 5.60 12.29 -41.38
N ASN A 178 6.37 13.38 -41.31
CA ASN A 178 7.34 13.59 -40.24
C ASN A 178 6.62 13.69 -38.89
N GLU A 179 5.55 14.49 -38.80
CA GLU A 179 4.75 14.63 -37.58
C GLU A 179 4.17 13.29 -37.11
N LYS A 180 3.65 12.47 -38.02
CA LYS A 180 3.17 11.11 -37.70
C LYS A 180 4.30 10.24 -37.13
N ASN A 181 5.48 10.26 -37.73
CA ASN A 181 6.63 9.49 -37.25
C ASN A 181 7.09 9.95 -35.87
N ASP A 182 7.17 11.27 -35.64
CA ASP A 182 7.55 11.85 -34.36
C ASP A 182 6.55 11.46 -33.26
N ARG A 183 5.24 11.52 -33.55
CA ARG A 183 4.18 11.08 -32.63
C ARG A 183 4.25 9.58 -32.33
N LEU A 184 4.55 8.74 -33.32
CA LEU A 184 4.73 7.29 -33.11
C LEU A 184 5.92 7.01 -32.19
N GLN A 185 7.07 7.64 -32.44
CA GLN A 185 8.25 7.52 -31.58
C GLN A 185 7.97 7.99 -30.15
N LEU A 186 7.19 9.06 -29.99
CA LEU A 186 6.77 9.55 -28.68
C LEU A 186 5.86 8.55 -27.95
N VAL A 187 4.89 7.94 -28.67
CA VAL A 187 4.06 6.86 -28.11
C VAL A 187 4.91 5.67 -27.67
N ASP A 188 5.87 5.24 -28.50
CA ASP A 188 6.78 4.14 -28.18
C ASP A 188 7.60 4.46 -26.93
N THR A 189 8.16 5.67 -26.85
CA THR A 189 8.88 6.15 -25.66
C THR A 189 7.99 6.12 -24.41
N TYR A 190 6.74 6.58 -24.50
CA TYR A 190 5.82 6.50 -23.36
C TYR A 190 5.51 5.06 -22.96
N ILE A 191 5.30 4.16 -23.93
CA ILE A 191 5.06 2.74 -23.65
C ILE A 191 6.27 2.11 -22.95
N ASP A 192 7.48 2.37 -23.43
CA ASP A 192 8.72 1.88 -22.81
C ASP A 192 8.86 2.39 -21.38
N THR A 193 8.64 3.70 -21.15
CA THR A 193 8.67 4.26 -19.78
C THR A 193 7.59 3.67 -18.87
N ILE A 194 6.40 3.37 -19.40
CA ILE A 194 5.35 2.67 -18.64
C ILE A 194 5.80 1.26 -18.31
N HIS A 195 6.44 0.54 -19.23
CA HIS A 195 7.00 -0.79 -18.97
C HIS A 195 8.06 -0.76 -17.87
N ASP A 196 8.99 0.19 -17.91
CA ASP A 196 10.05 0.33 -16.91
C ASP A 196 9.51 0.69 -15.53
N LEU A 197 8.60 1.67 -15.46
CA LEU A 197 7.95 2.08 -14.22
C LEU A 197 7.08 0.96 -13.64
N SER A 198 6.30 0.27 -14.48
CA SER A 198 5.45 -0.85 -14.05
C SER A 198 6.28 -2.02 -13.56
N SER A 199 7.38 -2.36 -14.25
CA SER A 199 8.32 -3.40 -13.83
C SER A 199 8.91 -3.07 -12.45
N THR A 200 9.33 -1.83 -12.24
CA THR A 200 9.87 -1.36 -10.95
C THR A 200 8.82 -1.45 -9.82
N LEU A 201 7.57 -1.05 -10.13
CA LEU A 201 6.44 -1.05 -9.18
C LEU A 201 5.79 -2.43 -8.99
N GLY A 202 6.20 -3.45 -9.74
CA GLY A 202 5.57 -4.77 -9.75
C GLY A 202 4.11 -4.75 -10.21
N MET A 203 3.79 -3.95 -11.23
CA MET A 203 2.46 -3.79 -11.81
C MET A 203 2.41 -4.36 -13.24
N GLU A 204 1.24 -4.79 -13.69
CA GLU A 204 1.03 -5.31 -15.05
C GLU A 204 0.91 -4.16 -16.07
N SER A 205 1.99 -3.90 -16.82
CA SER A 205 2.06 -2.82 -17.82
C SER A 205 0.96 -2.94 -18.88
N SER A 206 0.66 -4.16 -19.34
CA SER A 206 -0.43 -4.44 -20.31
C SER A 206 -1.79 -3.95 -19.82
N MET A 207 -2.07 -4.08 -18.52
CA MET A 207 -3.34 -3.59 -17.94
C MET A 207 -3.37 -2.06 -17.86
N ILE A 208 -2.22 -1.42 -17.63
CA ILE A 208 -2.11 0.04 -17.60
C ILE A 208 -2.28 0.60 -19.02
N ILE A 209 -1.59 0.02 -20.02
CA ILE A 209 -1.65 0.46 -21.42
C ILE A 209 -3.07 0.30 -21.99
N THR A 210 -3.73 -0.84 -21.74
CA THR A 210 -5.11 -1.08 -22.22
C THR A 210 -6.14 -0.15 -21.58
N LYS A 211 -5.92 0.31 -20.35
CA LYS A 211 -6.77 1.34 -19.70
C LYS A 211 -6.66 2.70 -20.39
N VAL A 212 -5.49 3.04 -20.93
CA VAL A 212 -5.30 4.27 -21.71
C VAL A 212 -6.02 4.14 -23.05
N HIS A 213 -5.67 3.11 -23.83
CA HIS A 213 -6.39 2.76 -25.04
C HIS A 213 -6.03 1.33 -25.51
N PRO A 214 -7.01 0.49 -25.91
CA PRO A 214 -6.75 -0.89 -26.31
C PRO A 214 -5.84 -1.04 -27.54
N THR A 215 -5.85 -0.08 -28.47
CA THR A 215 -5.00 -0.14 -29.69
C THR A 215 -3.51 0.14 -29.43
N LEU A 216 -3.13 0.58 -28.24
CA LEU A 216 -1.74 0.78 -27.87
C LEU A 216 -1.07 -0.52 -27.42
N ASN A 217 -1.87 -1.55 -27.10
CA ASN A 217 -1.36 -2.85 -26.72
C ASN A 217 -0.92 -3.61 -27.97
N GLU A 218 0.29 -4.19 -27.97
CA GLU A 218 0.85 -4.93 -29.11
C GLU A 218 -0.05 -6.08 -29.58
N LEU A 219 -0.86 -6.64 -28.67
CA LEU A 219 -1.81 -7.71 -28.95
C LEU A 219 -3.00 -7.28 -29.82
N CYS A 220 -3.22 -5.99 -30.02
CA CYS A 220 -4.39 -5.48 -30.73
C CYS A 220 -4.25 -5.58 -32.26
N GLY A 221 -3.03 -5.62 -32.80
CA GLY A 221 -2.77 -5.72 -34.25
C GLY A 221 -3.29 -4.56 -35.11
N ILE A 222 -3.96 -3.58 -34.50
CA ILE A 222 -4.49 -2.35 -35.10
C ILE A 222 -3.41 -1.26 -35.00
N SER A 223 -3.41 -0.31 -35.94
CA SER A 223 -2.52 0.85 -35.88
C SER A 223 -2.67 1.61 -34.55
N LYS A 224 -1.54 1.94 -33.91
CA LYS A 224 -1.50 2.73 -32.68
C LYS A 224 -2.24 4.06 -32.89
N ASN A 225 -3.08 4.44 -31.93
CA ASN A 225 -3.75 5.74 -31.96
C ASN A 225 -2.74 6.82 -31.50
N ILE A 226 -2.51 7.83 -32.34
CA ILE A 226 -1.50 8.89 -32.13
C ILE A 226 -2.13 10.28 -31.93
N SER A 227 -3.41 10.32 -31.55
CA SER A 227 -4.11 11.59 -31.30
C SER A 227 -3.56 12.31 -30.07
N ASP A 228 -3.69 13.63 -30.07
CA ASP A 228 -3.29 14.49 -28.95
C ASP A 228 -3.92 14.02 -27.63
N SER A 229 -5.21 13.64 -27.69
CA SER A 229 -5.94 13.14 -26.53
C SER A 229 -5.35 11.86 -25.91
N ILE A 230 -4.74 11.00 -26.73
CA ILE A 230 -4.10 9.77 -26.26
C ILE A 230 -2.68 10.05 -25.77
N LEU A 231 -1.94 10.93 -26.44
CA LEU A 231 -0.63 11.39 -25.99
C LEU A 231 -0.72 12.06 -24.61
N ASP A 232 -1.72 12.91 -24.39
CA ASP A 232 -1.96 13.56 -23.10
C ASP A 232 -2.31 12.56 -21.99
N LYS A 233 -3.13 11.55 -22.31
CA LYS A 233 -3.46 10.47 -21.38
C LYS A 233 -2.24 9.60 -21.06
N LEU A 234 -1.40 9.28 -22.05
CA LEU A 234 -0.16 8.54 -21.84
C LEU A 234 0.78 9.33 -20.93
N ASN A 235 0.99 10.61 -21.21
CA ASN A 235 1.81 11.50 -20.38
C ASN A 235 1.28 11.58 -18.95
N SER A 236 -0.03 11.81 -18.78
CA SER A 236 -0.68 11.83 -17.46
C SER A 236 -0.49 10.51 -16.69
N THR A 237 -0.54 9.37 -17.40
CA THR A 237 -0.32 8.05 -16.82
C THR A 237 1.14 7.86 -16.38
N VAL A 238 2.09 8.27 -17.21
CA VAL A 238 3.53 8.25 -16.89
C VAL A 238 3.82 9.11 -15.66
N GLU A 239 3.30 10.33 -15.59
CA GLU A 239 3.48 11.21 -14.43
C GLU A 239 2.85 10.59 -13.15
N SER A 240 1.65 10.03 -13.25
CA SER A 240 1.02 9.32 -12.13
C SER A 240 1.86 8.13 -11.63
N LEU A 241 2.50 7.38 -12.53
CA LEU A 241 3.38 6.26 -12.16
C LEU A 241 4.69 6.75 -11.53
N LYS A 242 5.26 7.85 -12.02
CA LYS A 242 6.44 8.49 -11.39
C LYS A 242 6.11 8.97 -9.98
N GLU A 243 4.96 9.60 -9.77
CA GLU A 243 4.50 10.01 -8.44
C GLU A 243 4.31 8.80 -7.51
N GLU A 244 3.72 7.71 -8.01
CA GLU A 244 3.53 6.49 -7.22
C GLU A 244 4.89 5.84 -6.85
N LYS A 245 5.85 5.82 -7.78
CA LYS A 245 7.24 5.41 -7.52
C LYS A 245 7.85 6.23 -6.39
N GLN A 246 7.69 7.55 -6.43
CA GLN A 246 8.19 8.45 -5.40
C GLN A 246 7.56 8.16 -4.04
N LYS A 247 6.23 8.05 -3.98
CA LYS A 247 5.48 7.77 -2.74
C LYS A 247 5.90 6.45 -2.11
N ARG A 248 6.04 5.40 -2.92
CA ARG A 248 6.46 4.07 -2.44
C ARG A 248 7.89 4.06 -1.93
N LEU A 249 8.81 4.73 -2.62
CA LEU A 249 10.20 4.83 -2.19
C LEU A 249 10.32 5.58 -0.86
N GLU A 250 9.65 6.72 -0.71
CA GLU A 250 9.66 7.49 0.54
C GLU A 250 9.10 6.68 1.72
N LYS A 251 8.01 5.96 1.49
CA LYS A 251 7.43 5.06 2.49
C LYS A 251 8.41 3.95 2.88
N LEU A 252 9.08 3.34 1.90
CA LEU A 252 10.06 2.29 2.15
C LEU A 252 11.31 2.82 2.87
N HIS A 253 11.73 4.07 2.60
CA HIS A 253 12.78 4.75 3.36
C HIS A 253 12.41 4.95 4.83
N GLN A 254 11.19 5.40 5.11
CA GLN A 254 10.70 5.56 6.48
C GLN A 254 10.69 4.22 7.21
N LEU A 255 10.19 3.17 6.56
CA LEU A 255 10.16 1.81 7.11
C LEU A 255 11.56 1.25 7.34
N GLY A 256 12.47 1.38 6.38
CA GLY A 256 13.85 0.91 6.52
C GLY A 256 14.60 1.65 7.63
N LYS A 257 14.36 2.95 7.82
CA LYS A 257 14.91 3.70 8.98
C LYS A 257 14.35 3.18 10.31
N ALA A 258 13.04 2.97 10.40
CA ALA A 258 12.41 2.40 11.58
C ALA A 258 12.96 1.00 11.90
N LEU A 259 13.09 0.16 10.87
CA LEU A 259 13.61 -1.19 10.96
C LEU A 259 15.06 -1.20 11.45
N LYS A 260 15.93 -0.36 10.88
CA LYS A 260 17.32 -0.19 11.33
C LYS A 260 17.41 0.25 12.80
N ASN A 261 16.56 1.19 13.21
CA ASN A 261 16.50 1.64 14.60
C ASN A 261 16.05 0.53 15.55
N LEU A 262 15.03 -0.25 15.17
CA LEU A 262 14.53 -1.37 15.97
C LEU A 262 15.54 -2.51 16.06
N TRP A 263 16.24 -2.85 14.97
CA TRP A 263 17.30 -3.85 15.00
C TRP A 263 18.46 -3.46 15.90
N ASN A 264 18.90 -2.19 15.84
CA ASN A 264 19.95 -1.67 16.72
C ASN A 264 19.51 -1.64 18.19
N LEU A 265 18.22 -1.40 18.46
CA LEU A 265 17.69 -1.37 19.82
C LEU A 265 17.53 -2.78 20.42
N MET A 266 17.15 -3.75 19.59
CA MET A 266 16.84 -5.12 20.01
C MET A 266 18.02 -6.09 19.87
N ASP A 267 19.20 -5.62 19.45
CA ASP A 267 20.37 -6.44 19.08
C ASP A 267 19.98 -7.64 18.20
N THR A 268 19.16 -7.38 17.18
CA THR A 268 18.60 -8.44 16.33
C THR A 268 19.71 -9.13 15.53
N PRO A 269 19.77 -10.47 15.50
CA PRO A 269 20.84 -11.19 14.83
C PRO A 269 20.86 -10.91 13.32
N TYR A 270 22.06 -10.79 12.75
CA TYR A 270 22.29 -10.44 11.35
C TYR A 270 21.49 -11.29 10.34
N LYS A 271 21.25 -12.57 10.66
CA LYS A 271 20.48 -13.49 9.80
C LYS A 271 19.06 -12.98 9.53
N ASP A 272 18.42 -12.38 10.53
CA ASP A 272 17.06 -11.86 10.42
C ASP A 272 17.06 -10.48 9.72
N CYS A 273 18.14 -9.71 9.87
CA CYS A 273 18.34 -8.45 9.15
C CYS A 273 18.58 -8.68 7.64
N HIS A 274 19.29 -9.74 7.26
CA HIS A 274 19.62 -10.05 5.87
C HIS A 274 18.37 -10.31 5.01
N SER A 275 17.28 -10.82 5.59
CA SER A 275 16.01 -11.02 4.87
C SER A 275 15.39 -9.73 4.34
N PHE A 276 15.81 -8.57 4.87
CA PHE A 276 15.38 -7.23 4.44
C PHE A 276 16.56 -6.39 3.90
N SER A 277 17.62 -7.05 3.42
CA SER A 277 18.76 -6.40 2.75
C SER A 277 18.30 -5.50 1.60
N ASN A 278 17.41 -6.00 0.74
CA ASN A 278 16.82 -5.22 -0.36
C ASN A 278 16.21 -3.89 0.10
N VAL A 279 15.52 -3.87 1.26
CA VAL A 279 14.93 -2.64 1.82
C VAL A 279 16.00 -1.72 2.38
N THR A 280 17.07 -2.29 2.93
CA THR A 280 18.19 -1.57 3.52
C THR A 280 19.08 -0.94 2.45
N ASP A 281 19.29 -1.62 1.33
CA ASP A 281 20.07 -1.12 0.19
C ASP A 281 19.36 0.05 -0.48
N LEU A 282 18.03 -0.02 -0.57
CA LEU A 282 17.17 1.05 -1.09
C LEU A 282 17.20 2.33 -0.25
N LEU A 283 17.62 2.28 1.04
CA LEU A 283 17.75 3.48 1.89
C LEU A 283 18.78 4.49 1.38
N SER A 284 19.75 4.04 0.61
CA SER A 284 20.83 4.90 0.08
C SER A 284 20.56 5.39 -1.33
N LEU A 285 19.51 4.87 -1.99
CA LEU A 285 19.24 5.10 -3.41
C LEU A 285 18.28 6.28 -3.64
N SER A 286 18.57 7.05 -4.69
CA SER A 286 17.72 8.12 -5.21
C SER A 286 16.60 7.57 -6.11
N PRO A 287 15.44 8.26 -6.26
CA PRO A 287 14.36 7.84 -7.16
C PRO A 287 14.78 7.57 -8.61
N ALA A 288 15.83 8.24 -9.08
CA ALA A 288 16.38 8.09 -10.43
C ALA A 288 17.24 6.83 -10.60
N GLU A 289 17.78 6.27 -9.52
CA GLU A 289 18.72 5.15 -9.55
C GLU A 289 18.02 3.79 -9.34
N VAL A 290 16.78 3.80 -8.84
CA VAL A 290 15.98 2.59 -8.62
C VAL A 290 15.35 2.15 -9.94
N SER A 291 15.97 1.17 -10.60
CA SER A 291 15.47 0.56 -11.84
C SER A 291 15.24 -0.95 -11.73
N ASP A 292 15.55 -1.54 -10.57
CA ASP A 292 15.45 -2.98 -10.39
C ASP A 292 13.99 -3.45 -10.43
N PRO A 293 13.64 -4.43 -11.28
CA PRO A 293 12.27 -4.94 -11.38
C PRO A 293 11.76 -5.47 -10.04
N GLY A 294 10.56 -5.02 -9.66
CA GLY A 294 9.88 -5.43 -8.44
C GLY A 294 10.46 -4.84 -7.14
N SER A 295 11.47 -3.97 -7.21
CA SER A 295 12.08 -3.35 -6.02
C SER A 295 11.09 -2.52 -5.18
N LEU A 296 10.09 -1.91 -5.81
CA LEU A 296 9.03 -1.12 -5.17
C LEU A 296 7.65 -1.79 -5.28
N ALA A 297 7.63 -3.12 -5.38
CA ALA A 297 6.41 -3.89 -5.40
C ALA A 297 5.67 -3.80 -4.04
N LEU A 298 4.34 -3.81 -4.10
CA LEU A 298 3.48 -3.65 -2.91
C LEU A 298 3.72 -4.72 -1.85
N ASN A 299 4.06 -5.93 -2.26
CA ASN A 299 4.38 -7.03 -1.35
C ASN A 299 5.61 -6.73 -0.49
N ILE A 300 6.66 -6.10 -1.04
CA ILE A 300 7.88 -5.75 -0.28
C ILE A 300 7.56 -4.69 0.78
N ILE A 301 6.78 -3.67 0.41
CA ILE A 301 6.34 -2.63 1.34
C ILE A 301 5.51 -3.26 2.47
N GLN A 302 4.56 -4.12 2.13
CA GLN A 302 3.72 -4.80 3.13
C GLN A 302 4.54 -5.71 4.05
N GLN A 303 5.55 -6.41 3.52
CA GLN A 303 6.46 -7.23 4.32
C GLN A 303 7.26 -6.37 5.30
N ALA A 304 7.81 -5.24 4.85
CA ALA A 304 8.55 -4.31 5.71
C ALA A 304 7.64 -3.71 6.80
N GLU A 305 6.41 -3.30 6.47
CA GLU A 305 5.43 -2.81 7.44
C GLU A 305 5.07 -3.87 8.49
N ALA A 306 4.81 -5.09 8.05
CA ALA A 306 4.48 -6.20 8.94
C ALA A 306 5.64 -6.51 9.89
N GLU A 307 6.88 -6.44 9.40
CA GLU A 307 8.07 -6.68 10.21
C GLU A 307 8.32 -5.57 11.23
N VAL A 308 8.20 -4.30 10.83
CA VAL A 308 8.27 -3.17 11.78
C VAL A 308 7.23 -3.34 12.89
N LYS A 309 5.97 -3.65 12.52
CA LYS A 309 4.89 -3.90 13.48
C LYS A 309 5.19 -5.09 14.40
N ARG A 310 5.76 -6.18 13.86
CA ARG A 310 6.14 -7.36 14.63
C ARG A 310 7.26 -7.02 15.63
N LEU A 311 8.25 -6.24 15.22
CA LEU A 311 9.36 -5.80 16.07
C LEU A 311 8.90 -4.81 17.14
N ASP A 312 7.99 -3.88 16.83
CA ASP A 312 7.38 -2.99 17.82
C ASP A 312 6.61 -3.77 18.89
N GLN A 313 5.83 -4.78 18.48
CA GLN A 313 5.15 -5.68 19.42
C GLN A 313 6.14 -6.47 20.27
N LEU A 314 7.23 -6.96 19.67
CA LEU A 314 8.27 -7.67 20.41
C LEU A 314 8.96 -6.75 21.42
N LYS A 315 9.27 -5.50 21.04
CA LYS A 315 9.80 -4.47 21.94
C LYS A 315 8.87 -4.23 23.12
N ALA A 316 7.58 -4.03 22.87
CA ALA A 316 6.59 -3.82 23.94
C ALA A 316 6.48 -5.04 24.88
N SER A 317 6.50 -6.26 24.31
CA SER A 317 6.49 -7.51 25.10
C SER A 317 7.73 -7.65 25.98
N LYS A 318 8.92 -7.36 25.43
CA LYS A 318 10.18 -7.39 26.18
C LYS A 318 10.23 -6.31 27.26
N MET A 319 9.68 -5.14 26.97
CA MET A 319 9.58 -4.05 27.93
C MET A 319 8.67 -4.42 29.12
N LYS A 320 7.53 -5.05 28.83
CA LYS A 320 6.62 -5.60 29.84
C LYS A 320 7.30 -6.68 30.70
N GLU A 321 8.08 -7.56 30.09
CA GLU A 321 8.88 -8.57 30.83
C GLU A 321 9.88 -7.90 31.79
N LEU A 322 10.62 -6.89 31.31
CA LEU A 322 11.56 -6.13 32.14
C LEU A 322 10.87 -5.41 33.29
N PHE A 323 9.72 -4.78 33.03
CA PHE A 323 8.90 -4.13 34.04
C PHE A 323 8.48 -5.11 35.15
N PHE A 324 7.91 -6.27 34.80
CA PHE A 324 7.53 -7.28 35.80
C PHE A 324 8.74 -7.82 36.57
N LYS A 325 9.89 -7.98 35.93
CA LYS A 325 11.11 -8.43 36.61
C LYS A 325 11.57 -7.41 37.67
N LYS A 326 11.59 -6.13 37.32
CA LYS A 326 11.95 -5.02 38.22
C LYS A 326 10.92 -4.88 39.35
N GLN A 327 9.65 -5.01 39.05
CA GLN A 327 8.58 -5.01 40.05
C GLN A 327 8.69 -6.19 41.01
N SER A 328 8.96 -7.40 40.51
CA SER A 328 9.20 -8.57 41.35
C SER A 328 10.45 -8.39 42.23
N GLU A 329 11.49 -7.74 41.72
CA GLU A 329 12.67 -7.36 42.53
C GLU A 329 12.28 -6.42 43.68
N LEU A 330 11.52 -5.37 43.39
CA LEU A 330 11.01 -4.44 44.40
C LEU A 330 10.17 -5.17 45.46
N ASP A 331 9.20 -5.98 45.03
CA ASP A 331 8.35 -6.79 45.92
C ASP A 331 9.16 -7.72 46.81
N GLN A 332 10.19 -8.37 46.27
CA GLN A 332 11.07 -9.26 47.04
C GLN A 332 11.85 -8.50 48.10
N ILE A 333 12.34 -7.29 47.79
CA ILE A 333 13.05 -6.43 48.75
C ILE A 333 12.08 -5.97 49.85
N CYS A 334 10.87 -5.54 49.49
CA CYS A 334 9.83 -5.14 50.43
C CYS A 334 9.45 -6.30 51.36
N LYS A 335 9.14 -7.49 50.81
CA LYS A 335 8.78 -8.68 51.60
C LYS A 335 9.89 -9.13 52.55
N LYS A 336 11.15 -9.18 52.08
CA LYS A 336 12.30 -9.57 52.93
C LYS A 336 12.57 -8.57 54.05
N SER A 337 12.22 -7.31 53.86
CA SER A 337 12.49 -6.24 54.81
C SER A 337 11.23 -5.79 55.55
N HIS A 338 10.14 -6.57 55.45
CA HIS A 338 8.83 -6.34 56.06
C HIS A 338 8.28 -4.92 55.83
N MET A 339 8.46 -4.41 54.61
CA MET A 339 7.97 -3.10 54.16
C MET A 339 6.65 -3.24 53.41
N GLU A 340 5.88 -2.15 53.34
CA GLU A 340 4.65 -2.08 52.57
C GLU A 340 4.92 -2.25 51.06
N ILE A 341 4.09 -3.06 50.40
CA ILE A 341 4.20 -3.35 48.97
C ILE A 341 3.33 -2.34 48.21
N PRO A 342 3.83 -1.73 47.11
CA PRO A 342 3.02 -0.85 46.26
C PRO A 342 1.72 -1.53 45.77
N SER A 343 0.67 -0.76 45.53
CA SER A 343 -0.67 -1.30 45.29
C SER A 343 -0.83 -1.97 43.91
N GLN A 344 -1.45 -3.16 43.89
CA GLN A 344 -1.67 -3.98 42.69
C GLN A 344 -2.49 -3.34 41.54
N PRO A 345 -3.53 -2.50 41.77
CA PRO A 345 -4.36 -1.94 40.68
C PRO A 345 -3.67 -0.81 39.90
N GLU A 346 -2.74 -0.07 40.52
CA GLU A 346 -1.91 0.92 39.82
C GLU A 346 -0.99 0.24 38.79
N MET A 347 -0.57 -1.00 39.09
CA MET A 347 0.29 -1.80 38.22
C MET A 347 -0.43 -2.29 36.97
N GLU A 348 -1.69 -2.73 37.09
CA GLU A 348 -2.48 -3.19 35.95
C GLU A 348 -2.78 -2.04 34.97
N ASN A 349 -3.01 -0.84 35.48
CA ASN A 349 -3.17 0.37 34.67
C ASN A 349 -1.89 0.72 33.88
N ILE A 350 -0.72 0.65 34.52
CA ILE A 350 0.57 0.91 33.86
C ILE A 350 0.85 -0.14 32.78
N VAL A 351 0.56 -1.42 33.03
CA VAL A 351 0.74 -2.50 32.04
C VAL A 351 -0.15 -2.31 30.81
N ASN A 352 -1.36 -1.78 30.99
CA ASN A 352 -2.25 -1.47 29.87
C ASN A 352 -1.70 -0.32 29.03
N LEU A 353 -1.16 0.72 29.67
CA LEU A 353 -0.55 1.87 28.99
C LEU A 353 0.73 1.47 28.22
N ILE A 354 1.53 0.52 28.72
CA ILE A 354 2.68 -0.05 28.01
C ILE A 354 2.27 -0.72 26.67
N ASN A 355 1.13 -1.43 26.65
CA ASN A 355 0.65 -2.12 25.44
C ASN A 355 0.07 -1.15 24.40
N LEU A 356 -0.43 0.01 24.85
CA LEU A 356 -0.95 1.07 23.98
C LEU A 356 0.16 1.97 23.41
N GLY A 357 1.38 1.89 23.93
CA GLY A 357 2.52 2.68 23.45
C GLY A 357 2.42 4.18 23.78
N GLU A 358 1.55 4.56 24.70
CA GLU A 358 1.31 5.96 25.10
C GLU A 358 2.33 6.49 26.14
N ILE A 359 3.12 5.62 26.76
CA ILE A 359 4.12 5.99 27.78
C ILE A 359 5.54 5.76 27.23
N ASP A 360 6.44 6.71 27.48
CA ASP A 360 7.88 6.49 27.28
C ASP A 360 8.37 5.41 28.25
N HIS A 361 8.63 4.24 27.68
CA HIS A 361 9.06 3.07 28.43
C HIS A 361 10.37 3.28 29.19
N ALA A 362 11.24 4.20 28.72
CA ALA A 362 12.50 4.51 29.40
C ALA A 362 12.27 5.22 30.74
N ASP A 363 11.40 6.23 30.74
CA ASP A 363 11.06 7.00 31.94
C ASP A 363 10.39 6.12 33.00
N LEU A 364 9.51 5.21 32.58
CA LEU A 364 8.85 4.28 33.49
C LEU A 364 9.84 3.33 34.15
N LEU A 365 10.74 2.72 33.37
CA LEU A 365 11.78 1.84 33.92
C LEU A 365 12.73 2.60 34.86
N MET A 366 13.12 3.82 34.50
CA MET A 366 13.93 4.67 35.37
C MET A 366 13.24 4.96 36.71
N SER A 367 11.95 5.30 36.69
CA SER A 367 11.18 5.54 37.91
C SER A 367 11.12 4.29 38.82
N LEU A 368 11.01 3.10 38.22
CA LEU A 368 10.99 1.84 38.96
C LEU A 368 12.37 1.48 39.52
N ASP A 369 13.44 1.74 38.76
CA ASP A 369 14.82 1.59 39.23
C ASP A 369 15.14 2.53 40.40
N GLU A 370 14.58 3.73 40.38
CA GLU A 370 14.68 4.68 41.48
C GLU A 370 13.92 4.18 42.72
N GLN A 371 12.71 3.63 42.55
CA GLN A 371 11.97 2.99 43.63
C GLN A 371 12.71 1.80 44.22
N ILE A 372 13.29 0.92 43.38
CA ILE A 372 14.12 -0.20 43.83
C ILE A 372 15.32 0.30 44.61
N SER A 373 15.98 1.36 44.15
CA SER A 373 17.13 1.95 44.83
C SER A 373 16.76 2.47 46.22
N ARG A 374 15.65 3.23 46.34
CA ARG A 374 15.10 3.68 47.62
C ARG A 374 14.74 2.50 48.54
N ALA A 375 14.11 1.46 48.00
CA ALA A 375 13.76 0.27 48.78
C ALA A 375 15.00 -0.49 49.27
N LYS A 376 16.08 -0.58 48.47
CA LYS A 376 17.35 -1.20 48.88
C LYS A 376 18.04 -0.42 49.99
N GLU A 377 18.04 0.91 49.91
CA GLU A 377 18.59 1.78 50.94
C GLU A 377 17.81 1.62 52.26
N GLU A 378 16.48 1.69 52.19
CA GLU A 378 15.60 1.49 53.34
C GLU A 378 15.80 0.09 53.94
N ALA A 379 15.81 -0.97 53.12
CA ALA A 379 16.11 -2.34 53.55
C ALA A 379 17.46 -2.45 54.27
N SER A 380 18.50 -1.78 53.74
CA SER A 380 19.84 -1.79 54.32
C SER A 380 19.86 -1.14 55.70
N SER A 381 19.09 -0.06 55.87
CA SER A 381 18.97 0.61 57.17
C SER A 381 18.18 -0.20 58.20
N ARG A 382 17.12 -0.89 57.77
CA ARG A 382 16.28 -1.73 58.65
C ARG A 382 17.01 -2.99 59.10
N LYS A 383 18.03 -3.43 58.36
CA LYS A 383 18.76 -4.69 58.57
C LYS A 383 19.14 -4.94 60.03
N ALA A 384 19.73 -3.97 60.71
CA ALA A 384 20.19 -4.14 62.09
C ALA A 384 19.04 -4.30 63.11
N ILE A 385 17.86 -3.74 62.83
CA ILE A 385 16.64 -3.92 63.61
C ILE A 385 16.02 -5.28 63.26
N MET A 386 15.91 -5.61 61.99
CA MET A 386 15.37 -6.90 61.52
C MET A 386 16.13 -8.11 62.08
N GLU A 387 17.47 -8.08 62.08
CA GLU A 387 18.29 -9.13 62.70
C GLU A 387 18.01 -9.31 64.20
N LYS A 388 17.58 -8.25 64.89
CA LYS A 388 17.16 -8.34 66.30
C LYS A 388 15.71 -8.81 66.44
N VAL A 389 14.81 -8.39 65.56
CA VAL A 389 13.43 -8.86 65.49
C VAL A 389 13.41 -10.38 65.27
N GLU A 390 14.19 -10.89 64.32
CA GLU A 390 14.33 -12.34 64.08
C GLU A 390 14.81 -13.09 65.34
N ARG A 391 15.83 -12.54 66.02
CA ARG A 391 16.33 -13.10 67.29
C ARG A 391 15.28 -13.08 68.39
N TRP A 392 14.49 -12.02 68.48
CA TRP A 392 13.39 -11.91 69.44
C TRP A 392 12.25 -12.89 69.14
N ILE A 393 11.83 -13.03 67.87
CA ILE A 393 10.81 -14.00 67.45
C ILE A 393 11.25 -15.42 67.81
N LEU A 394 12.49 -15.81 67.52
CA LEU A 394 13.03 -17.13 67.88
C LEU A 394 13.05 -17.35 69.41
N ALA A 395 13.38 -16.31 70.18
CA ALA A 395 13.37 -16.39 71.64
C ALA A 395 11.94 -16.52 72.19
N ARG A 396 10.98 -15.80 71.59
CA ARG A 396 9.54 -15.89 71.91
C ARG A 396 8.95 -17.25 71.56
N ASP A 397 9.38 -17.87 70.46
CA ASP A 397 8.95 -19.23 70.11
C ASP A 397 9.50 -20.27 71.09
N GLU A 398 10.75 -20.10 71.54
CA GLU A 398 11.33 -20.98 72.56
C GLU A 398 10.70 -20.76 73.95
N GLU A 399 10.25 -19.54 74.25
CA GLU A 399 9.40 -19.25 75.42
C GLU A 399 8.08 -20.01 75.36
N ARG A 400 7.34 -19.86 74.26
CA ARG A 400 6.06 -20.55 74.07
C ARG A 400 6.24 -22.07 74.20
N TRP A 401 7.28 -22.62 73.59
CA TRP A 401 7.61 -24.04 73.70
C TRP A 401 7.91 -24.44 75.15
N LEU A 402 8.65 -23.62 75.91
CA LEU A 402 8.92 -23.87 77.32
C LEU A 402 7.65 -23.81 78.17
N GLU A 403 6.70 -22.94 77.85
CA GLU A 403 5.41 -22.84 78.54
C GLU A 403 4.51 -24.03 78.22
N GLU A 404 4.46 -24.49 76.98
CA GLU A 404 3.75 -25.71 76.59
C GLU A 404 4.37 -26.94 77.28
N TYR A 405 5.70 -27.04 77.28
CA TYR A 405 6.42 -28.07 78.05
C TYR A 405 6.15 -27.93 79.54
N SER A 406 6.08 -26.67 80.02
CA SER A 406 5.58 -26.07 81.27
C SER A 406 4.29 -26.65 81.86
N MET A 407 3.37 -27.01 80.97
CA MET A 407 2.01 -27.46 81.32
C MET A 407 1.79 -28.96 81.05
N ASP A 408 2.72 -29.65 80.39
CA ASP A 408 2.60 -31.09 80.11
C ASP A 408 2.71 -31.94 81.38
N GLU A 409 1.60 -32.55 81.82
CA GLU A 409 1.55 -33.48 82.96
C GLU A 409 2.42 -34.73 82.75
N LYS A 410 2.72 -35.11 81.50
CA LYS A 410 3.55 -36.28 81.15
C LYS A 410 5.04 -35.96 81.02
N ARG A 411 5.47 -34.75 81.44
CA ARG A 411 6.85 -34.25 81.32
C ARG A 411 7.91 -35.21 81.85
N TYR A 412 7.64 -35.84 83.00
CA TYR A 412 8.59 -36.73 83.69
C TYR A 412 8.34 -38.22 83.42
N SER A 413 7.47 -38.54 82.45
CA SER A 413 7.27 -39.93 82.04
C SER A 413 8.57 -40.52 81.49
N VAL A 414 8.93 -41.73 81.92
CA VAL A 414 10.19 -42.42 81.58
C VAL A 414 10.17 -42.87 80.10
N ARG A 415 10.20 -41.91 79.17
CA ARG A 415 10.34 -42.15 77.72
C ARG A 415 11.77 -41.85 77.29
N ARG A 416 12.25 -42.64 76.32
CA ARG A 416 13.55 -42.49 75.65
C ARG A 416 13.62 -41.13 74.95
N GLY A 417 14.10 -40.10 75.65
CA GLY A 417 14.16 -38.71 75.16
C GLY A 417 13.94 -37.62 76.22
N ALA A 418 13.43 -37.96 77.41
CA ALA A 418 13.14 -36.99 78.48
C ALA A 418 14.36 -36.11 78.87
N HIS A 419 15.56 -36.70 78.94
CA HIS A 419 16.80 -35.95 79.24
C HIS A 419 17.15 -34.89 78.18
N LYS A 420 16.90 -35.17 76.88
CA LYS A 420 17.15 -34.20 75.81
C LYS A 420 16.15 -33.04 75.86
N ASN A 421 14.89 -33.33 76.19
CA ASN A 421 13.86 -32.31 76.36
C ASN A 421 14.12 -31.47 77.61
N LEU A 422 14.58 -32.07 78.71
CA LEU A 422 15.02 -31.34 79.90
C LEU A 422 16.22 -30.42 79.61
N GLN A 423 17.21 -30.92 78.86
CA GLN A 423 18.35 -30.11 78.42
C GLN A 423 17.93 -28.98 77.45
N ARG A 424 16.91 -29.20 76.62
CA ARG A 424 16.30 -28.14 75.81
C ARG A 424 15.57 -27.12 76.69
N ALA A 425 14.78 -27.57 77.66
CA ALA A 425 14.08 -26.69 78.61
C ALA A 425 15.04 -25.81 79.42
N GLU A 426 16.19 -26.34 79.82
CA GLU A 426 17.19 -25.53 80.53
C GLU A 426 17.85 -24.49 79.61
N ARG A 427 18.12 -24.85 78.35
CA ARG A 427 18.57 -23.89 77.33
C ARG A 427 17.50 -22.84 77.00
N ALA A 428 16.24 -23.26 76.93
CA ALA A 428 15.08 -22.39 76.73
C ALA A 428 14.98 -21.38 77.87
N ARG A 429 15.08 -21.80 79.14
CA ARG A 429 15.07 -20.90 80.32
C ARG A 429 16.15 -19.82 80.23
N VAL A 430 17.36 -20.20 79.82
CA VAL A 430 18.46 -19.23 79.63
C VAL A 430 18.14 -18.23 78.53
N ILE A 431 17.48 -18.65 77.45
CA ILE A 431 17.05 -17.78 76.35
C ILE A 431 15.91 -16.86 76.83
N VAL A 432 14.91 -17.40 77.52
CA VAL A 432 13.76 -16.66 78.08
C VAL A 432 14.21 -15.58 79.05
N ASN A 433 15.15 -15.88 79.95
CA ASN A 433 15.71 -14.89 80.88
C ASN A 433 16.43 -13.73 80.17
N LYS A 434 16.86 -13.91 78.92
CA LYS A 434 17.50 -12.87 78.11
C LYS A 434 16.51 -12.07 77.27
N ILE A 435 15.25 -12.49 77.17
CA ILE A 435 14.22 -11.81 76.38
C ILE A 435 14.04 -10.35 76.80
N PRO A 436 13.91 -9.98 78.10
CA PRO A 436 13.73 -8.58 78.48
C PRO A 436 14.86 -7.66 78.00
N VAL A 437 16.10 -8.16 78.03
CA VAL A 437 17.29 -7.43 77.54
C VAL A 437 17.25 -7.28 76.02
N LEU A 438 16.82 -8.32 75.30
CA LEU A 438 16.65 -8.27 73.84
C LEU A 438 15.54 -7.28 73.44
N VAL A 439 14.40 -7.30 74.12
CA VAL A 439 13.28 -6.38 73.88
C VAL A 439 13.67 -4.94 74.18
N ALA A 440 14.26 -4.66 75.34
CA ALA A 440 14.74 -3.30 75.67
C ALA A 440 15.75 -2.79 74.64
N SER A 441 16.70 -3.63 74.23
CA SER A 441 17.68 -3.27 73.21
C SER A 441 17.07 -3.12 71.79
N LEU A 442 15.94 -3.75 71.51
CA LEU A 442 15.20 -3.61 70.27
C LEU A 442 14.41 -2.29 70.27
N VAL A 443 13.68 -1.99 71.35
CA VAL A 443 12.96 -0.72 71.55
C VAL A 443 13.89 0.47 71.35
N THR A 444 15.03 0.53 72.06
CA THR A 444 15.96 1.67 71.93
C THR A 444 16.51 1.85 70.52
N LYS A 445 16.73 0.73 69.80
CA LYS A 445 17.24 0.79 68.42
C LYS A 445 16.15 1.22 67.43
N THR A 446 14.91 0.79 67.66
CA THR A 446 13.77 1.20 66.85
C THR A 446 13.48 2.69 67.06
N GLU A 447 13.42 3.17 68.31
CA GLU A 447 13.24 4.60 68.63
C GLU A 447 14.32 5.47 67.98
N SER A 448 15.59 5.08 68.08
CA SER A 448 16.69 5.82 67.44
C SER A 448 16.54 5.90 65.92
N TRP A 449 16.03 4.83 65.29
CA TRP A 449 15.80 4.79 63.84
C TRP A 449 14.58 5.63 63.44
N GLU A 450 13.50 5.60 64.23
CA GLU A 450 12.30 6.42 63.98
C GLU A 450 12.59 7.91 64.13
N GLU A 451 13.43 8.29 65.11
CA GLU A 451 13.87 9.67 65.33
C GLU A 451 14.79 10.17 64.20
N GLU A 452 15.77 9.38 63.78
CA GLU A 452 16.69 9.74 62.68
C GLU A 452 15.94 9.95 61.35
N ARG A 453 14.91 9.14 61.09
CA ARG A 453 14.18 9.11 59.82
C ARG A 453 12.89 9.93 59.83
N ASN A 454 12.45 10.40 61.00
CA ASN A 454 11.13 11.00 61.22
C ASN A 454 9.98 10.16 60.63
N LYS A 455 10.04 8.84 60.81
CA LYS A 455 9.11 7.87 60.23
C LYS A 455 8.92 6.68 61.16
N VAL A 456 7.68 6.21 61.29
CA VAL A 456 7.33 5.02 62.09
C VAL A 456 7.88 3.74 61.45
N PHE A 457 8.49 2.88 62.26
CA PHE A 457 8.96 1.57 61.86
C PHE A 457 7.78 0.60 61.80
N LEU A 458 7.32 0.30 60.59
CA LEU A 458 6.28 -0.70 60.34
C LEU A 458 6.93 -2.06 60.04
N TYR A 459 6.47 -3.09 60.74
CA TYR A 459 6.70 -4.51 60.48
C TYR A 459 5.40 -5.13 59.95
N ASP A 460 5.38 -5.54 58.68
CA ASP A 460 4.18 -6.09 58.01
C ASP A 460 2.93 -5.21 58.15
N GLY A 461 3.12 -3.88 58.14
CA GLY A 461 2.05 -2.88 58.27
C GLY A 461 1.67 -2.50 59.71
N VAL A 462 2.31 -3.09 60.72
CA VAL A 462 2.05 -2.79 62.14
C VAL A 462 3.27 -2.09 62.77
N PRO A 463 3.10 -1.03 63.60
CA PRO A 463 4.21 -0.41 64.31
C PRO A 463 4.93 -1.40 65.22
N LEU A 464 6.25 -1.54 65.04
CA LEU A 464 7.04 -2.54 65.79
C LEU A 464 7.05 -2.25 67.29
N LEU A 465 7.07 -0.98 67.70
CA LEU A 465 7.02 -0.60 69.11
C LEU A 465 5.71 -1.05 69.77
N ALA A 466 4.57 -0.85 69.11
CA ALA A 466 3.27 -1.31 69.60
C ALA A 466 3.22 -2.84 69.77
N MET A 467 3.80 -3.61 68.83
CA MET A 467 3.91 -5.07 68.95
C MET A 467 4.75 -5.50 70.15
N LEU A 468 5.82 -4.77 70.48
CA LEU A 468 6.69 -5.07 71.62
C LEU A 468 6.03 -4.69 72.95
N GLU A 469 5.27 -3.60 72.98
CA GLU A 469 4.47 -3.19 74.14
C GLU A 469 3.37 -4.21 74.45
N GLU A 470 2.60 -4.65 73.44
CA GLU A 470 1.58 -5.70 73.59
C GLU A 470 2.19 -7.00 74.11
N TYR A 471 3.37 -7.38 73.62
CA TYR A 471 4.10 -8.55 74.11
C TYR A 471 4.54 -8.39 75.56
N ASN A 472 5.08 -7.22 75.96
CA ASN A 472 5.50 -6.96 77.34
C ASN A 472 4.31 -7.01 78.30
N LEU A 473 3.16 -6.43 77.93
CA LEU A 473 1.93 -6.49 78.71
C LEU A 473 1.45 -7.93 78.88
N SER A 474 1.35 -8.69 77.79
CA SER A 474 0.97 -10.11 77.82
C SER A 474 1.90 -10.94 78.71
N ARG A 475 3.21 -10.68 78.63
CA ARG A 475 4.22 -11.34 79.47
C ARG A 475 4.06 -11.02 80.95
N GLN A 476 3.74 -9.77 81.28
CA GLN A 476 3.49 -9.34 82.66
C GLN A 476 2.24 -10.00 83.22
N GLU A 477 1.13 -10.01 82.46
CA GLU A 477 -0.11 -10.68 82.85
C GLU A 477 0.09 -12.18 83.13
N MET A 478 0.86 -12.87 82.28
CA MET A 478 1.20 -14.29 82.46
C MET A 478 2.05 -14.54 83.71
N GLU A 479 2.98 -13.63 84.04
CA GLU A 479 3.78 -13.75 85.26
C GLU A 479 2.94 -13.46 86.51
N GLU A 480 2.06 -12.46 86.46
CA GLU A 480 1.08 -12.15 87.51
C GLU A 480 0.08 -13.29 87.71
N GLU A 481 -0.37 -13.95 86.65
CA GLU A 481 -1.19 -15.16 86.73
C GLU A 481 -0.41 -16.31 87.36
N LYS A 482 0.84 -16.57 86.96
CA LYS A 482 1.71 -17.56 87.62
C LYS A 482 1.90 -17.23 89.11
N GLN A 483 2.06 -15.96 89.46
CA GLN A 483 2.21 -15.52 90.84
C GLN A 483 0.89 -15.67 91.63
N ARG A 484 -0.26 -15.36 91.03
CA ARG A 484 -1.60 -15.61 91.60
C ARG A 484 -1.84 -17.10 91.84
N HIS A 485 -1.44 -17.97 90.92
CA HIS A 485 -1.49 -19.43 91.11
C HIS A 485 -0.58 -19.88 92.27
N ARG A 486 0.64 -19.33 92.40
CA ARG A 486 1.54 -19.62 93.53
C ARG A 486 0.97 -19.11 94.87
N MET A 487 0.34 -17.93 94.89
CA MET A 487 -0.34 -17.39 96.09
C MET A 487 -1.60 -18.20 96.45
N ALA A 488 -2.39 -18.63 95.46
CA ALA A 488 -3.55 -19.49 95.66
C ALA A 488 -3.16 -20.88 96.19
N PHE A 489 -2.10 -21.49 95.64
CA PHE A 489 -1.53 -22.74 96.11
C PHE A 489 -1.04 -22.64 97.57
N THR A 490 -0.26 -21.61 97.90
CA THR A 490 0.23 -21.38 99.29
C THR A 490 -0.89 -21.00 100.27
N THR A 491 -1.98 -20.39 99.81
CA THR A 491 -3.16 -20.10 100.64
C THR A 491 -4.03 -21.33 100.87
N GLN A 492 -4.08 -22.29 99.93
CA GLN A 492 -4.70 -23.60 100.14
C GLN A 492 -3.90 -24.46 101.13
N GLU A 493 -2.57 -24.45 101.09
CA GLU A 493 -1.73 -25.17 102.08
C GLU A 493 -1.88 -24.60 103.51
N LYS A 494 -2.17 -23.30 103.67
CA LYS A 494 -2.43 -22.67 104.98
C LYS A 494 -3.82 -22.97 105.56
N LYS A 495 -4.68 -23.72 104.89
CA LYS A 495 -6.02 -24.13 105.38
C LYS A 495 -6.11 -25.59 105.89
N ALA A 496 -5.00 -26.31 106.01
CA ALA A 496 -4.95 -27.59 106.72
C ALA A 496 -4.17 -27.45 108.04
N PRO A 497 -4.79 -27.60 109.22
CA PRO A 497 -4.05 -27.64 110.48
C PRO A 497 -3.38 -29.00 110.69
N SER A 498 -2.14 -28.91 111.14
CA SER A 498 -1.22 -29.93 111.61
C SER A 498 -1.79 -30.88 112.67
N HIS A 499 -1.44 -32.17 112.55
CA HIS A 499 -1.03 -32.95 113.72
C HIS A 499 0.17 -33.83 113.38
N VAL A 500 1.30 -33.53 114.02
CA VAL A 500 2.51 -34.35 114.09
C VAL A 500 2.36 -35.29 115.29
N VAL A 501 2.74 -36.56 115.16
CA VAL A 501 3.32 -37.35 116.26
C VAL A 501 4.48 -38.16 115.69
N VAL A 502 5.63 -37.98 116.35
CA VAL A 502 6.90 -38.67 116.20
C VAL A 502 6.80 -40.05 116.85
N GLU A 503 7.38 -41.08 116.23
CA GLU A 503 8.03 -42.15 117.00
C GLU A 503 9.18 -42.77 116.20
N GLN A 504 10.23 -43.09 116.94
CA GLN A 504 11.57 -43.44 116.52
C GLN A 504 11.83 -44.86 117.01
N GLU A 505 12.36 -45.78 116.19
CA GLU A 505 13.20 -46.86 116.70
C GLU A 505 14.04 -47.59 115.63
N ASN A 506 15.12 -48.19 116.15
CA ASN A 506 16.35 -48.63 115.50
C ASN A 506 16.25 -49.99 114.76
N MET A 507 17.14 -50.25 113.81
CA MET A 507 18.18 -51.32 113.87
C MET A 507 18.84 -51.60 112.49
N VAL A 508 20.19 -51.63 112.49
CA VAL A 508 21.11 -52.66 111.93
C VAL A 508 20.85 -53.15 110.48
N GLY A 509 21.78 -53.14 109.52
CA GLY A 509 23.23 -52.96 109.50
C GLY A 509 23.85 -53.35 108.14
N SER A 510 25.18 -53.22 108.06
CA SER A 510 26.13 -53.90 107.15
C SER A 510 26.34 -53.40 105.70
N ARG A 511 27.46 -52.67 105.52
CA ARG A 511 28.39 -52.72 104.36
C ARG A 511 29.34 -53.94 104.51
N PRO A 512 30.33 -54.22 103.62
CA PRO A 512 30.48 -54.07 102.15
C PRO A 512 31.11 -55.35 101.50
N SER A 513 31.31 -55.41 100.17
CA SER A 513 32.61 -55.86 99.57
C SER A 513 32.59 -56.12 98.05
N THR A 514 33.67 -55.61 97.42
CA THR A 514 34.49 -56.14 96.30
C THR A 514 33.77 -56.45 94.95
N SER A 515 34.36 -56.34 93.77
CA SER A 515 35.74 -56.51 93.33
C SER A 515 35.91 -55.91 91.92
N SER A 516 37.14 -55.50 91.60
CA SER A 516 37.60 -55.09 90.27
C SER A 516 37.49 -56.18 89.21
N ARG A 517 37.21 -55.82 87.96
CA ARG A 517 37.95 -56.36 86.81
C ARG A 517 37.91 -55.44 85.59
N ARG A 518 39.10 -55.26 85.02
CA ARG A 518 39.45 -54.53 83.79
C ARG A 518 38.92 -55.21 82.52
N LEU A 519 38.93 -54.40 81.45
CA LEU A 519 39.41 -54.62 80.06
C LEU A 519 38.32 -54.26 79.03
N SER A 520 38.38 -53.09 78.38
CA SER A 520 39.15 -52.74 77.16
C SER A 520 38.73 -53.49 75.89
N ASN A 521 38.19 -52.78 74.87
CA ASN A 521 38.94 -52.45 73.65
C ASN A 521 38.11 -51.74 72.55
N LYS A 522 38.87 -51.00 71.71
CA LYS A 522 38.66 -50.66 70.27
C LYS A 522 37.49 -49.74 69.89
N SER A 523 37.71 -48.47 69.54
CA SER A 523 38.33 -47.88 68.32
C SER A 523 37.51 -48.06 67.04
N LEU A 524 37.07 -46.97 66.42
CA LEU A 524 37.49 -46.46 65.09
C LEU A 524 36.46 -45.50 64.47
N ASN A 525 36.97 -44.31 64.11
CA ASN A 525 36.79 -43.52 62.88
C ASN A 525 35.41 -43.17 62.28
N GLY A 526 35.39 -41.92 61.77
CA GLY A 526 34.59 -41.43 60.64
C GLY A 526 33.56 -40.40 61.08
N GLY A 527 33.55 -39.13 60.66
CA GLY A 527 34.06 -38.53 59.42
C GLY A 527 32.88 -38.11 58.53
N PHE A 528 32.68 -36.79 58.41
CA PHE A 528 31.99 -36.03 57.34
C PHE A 528 30.44 -35.95 57.27
N SER A 529 29.97 -34.71 57.48
CA SER A 529 29.29 -33.81 56.53
C SER A 529 27.96 -34.15 55.82
N ASN A 530 27.15 -33.08 55.76
CA ASN A 530 26.00 -32.73 54.89
C ASN A 530 24.62 -33.26 55.33
N ALA A 531 23.67 -32.43 55.75
CA ALA A 531 22.97 -31.30 55.08
C ALA A 531 21.97 -31.77 54.02
N ALA A 532 20.67 -31.67 54.37
CA ALA A 532 19.52 -31.18 53.56
C ALA A 532 18.19 -31.48 54.34
N PRO A 533 17.01 -31.04 53.91
CA PRO A 533 16.44 -29.72 54.19
C PRO A 533 15.06 -29.82 54.88
N PHE A 534 14.79 -29.00 55.89
CA PHE A 534 13.45 -28.96 56.49
C PHE A 534 12.54 -27.95 55.77
N LYS A 535 11.46 -28.49 55.22
CA LYS A 535 10.35 -27.78 54.58
C LYS A 535 9.62 -26.92 55.61
N GLN A 536 9.61 -25.60 55.41
CA GLN A 536 8.68 -24.71 56.12
C GLN A 536 7.26 -24.90 55.56
N LYS A 537 6.34 -25.35 56.43
CA LYS A 537 4.91 -25.18 56.23
C LYS A 537 4.51 -23.85 56.86
N ALA A 538 4.05 -22.91 56.03
CA ALA A 538 3.39 -21.70 56.49
C ALA A 538 2.01 -22.07 57.06
N PHE A 539 1.75 -21.68 58.30
CA PHE A 539 0.41 -21.57 58.84
C PHE A 539 0.05 -20.07 58.80
N SER A 540 -0.90 -19.72 57.94
CA SER A 540 -1.56 -18.42 57.93
C SER A 540 -2.62 -18.37 59.03
N TRP A 541 -2.68 -17.26 59.75
CA TRP A 541 -3.79 -16.93 60.64
C TRP A 541 -4.76 -16.03 59.86
N SER A 542 -6.02 -16.45 59.75
CA SER A 542 -7.12 -15.67 59.16
C SER A 542 -8.06 -15.23 60.29
N PRO A 543 -8.54 -13.98 60.35
CA PRO A 543 -9.60 -13.60 61.28
C PRO A 543 -10.97 -13.88 60.66
N THR A 544 -11.80 -14.61 61.39
CA THR A 544 -13.21 -14.87 61.06
C THR A 544 -14.04 -13.60 61.28
N VAL A 545 -14.59 -13.04 60.21
CA VAL A 545 -15.71 -12.07 60.28
C VAL A 545 -16.95 -12.78 59.75
N GLY A 546 -17.92 -12.99 60.63
CA GLY A 546 -19.23 -13.54 60.28
C GLY A 546 -20.05 -12.51 59.50
N ASN A 547 -20.67 -12.93 58.41
CA ASN A 547 -21.68 -12.12 57.74
C ASN A 547 -22.89 -12.96 57.32
N GLN A 548 -24.05 -12.37 57.57
CA GLN A 548 -25.39 -12.92 57.47
C GLN A 548 -25.78 -13.20 56.01
N GLN A 549 -26.47 -14.33 55.78
CA GLN A 549 -27.11 -14.64 54.51
C GLN A 549 -28.39 -13.83 54.34
N HIS A 550 -28.40 -12.89 53.39
CA HIS A 550 -29.63 -12.40 52.77
C HIS A 550 -29.86 -13.14 51.45
N GLN A 551 -30.94 -13.90 51.44
CA GLN A 551 -31.48 -14.63 50.30
C GLN A 551 -32.48 -13.71 49.58
N PHE A 552 -32.21 -13.32 48.33
CA PHE A 552 -33.22 -12.75 47.44
C PHE A 552 -33.07 -13.24 46.00
N CYS A 553 -34.24 -13.51 45.43
CA CYS A 553 -34.54 -14.23 44.20
C CYS A 553 -33.87 -13.72 42.92
N LYS A 554 -33.49 -14.66 42.04
CA LYS A 554 -33.40 -14.41 40.59
C LYS A 554 -34.55 -15.11 39.88
N SER A 555 -35.39 -14.28 39.26
CA SER A 555 -36.48 -14.62 38.37
C SER A 555 -35.96 -15.32 37.10
N ARG A 556 -36.68 -16.36 36.69
CA ARG A 556 -36.62 -17.00 35.37
C ARG A 556 -37.65 -16.34 34.45
N ASN A 557 -37.23 -15.97 33.25
CA ASN A 557 -38.01 -15.97 31.99
C ASN A 557 -36.94 -16.09 30.87
N ILE A 558 -36.82 -17.18 30.10
CA ILE A 558 -37.72 -17.78 29.09
C ILE A 558 -37.75 -17.00 27.77
N LEU A 559 -37.71 -17.77 26.67
CA LEU A 559 -38.05 -17.50 25.25
C LEU A 559 -36.85 -17.07 24.36
N HIS A 560 -36.59 -17.61 23.16
CA HIS A 560 -37.44 -18.28 22.17
C HIS A 560 -36.59 -19.12 21.17
N GLN A 561 -36.99 -20.36 20.89
CA GLN A 561 -36.78 -21.01 19.58
C GLN A 561 -38.17 -21.39 19.06
N GLY A 562 -38.45 -21.08 17.79
CA GLY A 562 -39.74 -21.39 17.18
C GLY A 562 -39.90 -20.90 15.74
N GLY A 563 -39.31 -21.63 14.79
CA GLY A 563 -39.88 -22.09 13.51
C GLY A 563 -40.51 -21.12 12.48
N LYS A 564 -40.12 -21.30 11.19
CA LYS A 564 -40.96 -21.50 9.98
C LYS A 564 -40.02 -21.55 8.75
N LYS A 565 -39.85 -22.68 8.04
CA LYS A 565 -40.69 -23.38 7.04
C LYS A 565 -40.74 -22.74 5.62
N ASN A 566 -40.21 -23.53 4.67
CA ASN A 566 -40.67 -23.87 3.31
C ASN A 566 -40.52 -22.93 2.09
N ALA A 567 -39.81 -23.43 1.06
CA ALA A 567 -40.29 -23.79 -0.31
C ALA A 567 -39.03 -24.06 -1.19
N ARG A 568 -38.71 -25.25 -1.73
CA ARG A 568 -39.29 -26.11 -2.81
C ARG A 568 -39.32 -25.48 -4.21
N ALA A 569 -38.36 -25.85 -5.06
CA ALA A 569 -38.46 -26.29 -6.48
C ALA A 569 -37.02 -26.40 -7.04
N LYS A 570 -36.48 -27.58 -7.37
CA LYS A 570 -36.66 -28.48 -8.53
C LYS A 570 -35.96 -28.05 -9.83
N ASP A 571 -35.32 -29.08 -10.41
CA ASP A 571 -34.92 -29.32 -11.80
C ASP A 571 -33.52 -28.80 -12.23
N VAL A 572 -32.50 -29.66 -12.38
CA VAL A 572 -32.22 -30.69 -13.44
C VAL A 572 -31.51 -30.06 -14.65
N SER A 573 -30.21 -30.36 -14.82
CA SER A 573 -29.67 -31.15 -15.94
C SER A 573 -28.16 -30.95 -16.14
N SER A 574 -27.51 -32.09 -16.36
CA SER A 574 -26.29 -32.38 -17.12
C SER A 574 -25.55 -31.23 -17.81
N THR A 575 -24.23 -31.14 -17.65
CA THR A 575 -23.21 -31.72 -18.54
C THR A 575 -21.88 -31.78 -17.79
#